data_AF-A0A7Z9IFX4-F1
#
_entry.id   AF-A0A7Z9IFX4-F1
#
_cell.length_a   1.000
_cell.length_b   1.000
_cell.length_c   1.000
_cell.angle_alpha   90.00
_cell.angle_beta   90.00
_cell.angle_gamma   90.00
#
_symmetry.space_group_name_H-M   'P 1'
#
loop_
_entity.id
_entity.type
_entity.pdbx_description
1 polymer ?
#
loop_
_entity_poly.entity_id
_entity_poly.type
_entity_poly.pdbx_seq_one_letter_code
_entity_poly.pdbx_strand_id
1 'polypeptide(L)'
;MIGDVSFAQVEDVPVAPANTPRTDKGSTFSDEDIEVLARGPVHEAFASQVNFDPQPGMIVDNAPPEQVDEIPPDYKPDGENVIWIPGYWGFDDQRKDYVWISGVWRTPPAGRR
;
A
#
# COMPACT_ATOMS: atom_id res chain seq x y z
N MET A 1 12.80 -21.86 -65.09
CA MET A 1 13.64 -21.34 -63.98
C MET A 1 12.74 -20.75 -62.93
N ILE A 2 12.45 -21.49 -61.87
CA ILE A 2 12.07 -21.00 -60.52
C ILE A 2 12.59 -22.11 -59.59
N GLY A 3 13.55 -21.77 -58.73
CA GLY A 3 14.26 -22.71 -57.86
C GLY A 3 13.54 -22.98 -56.54
N ASP A 4 13.86 -24.12 -55.95
CA ASP A 4 13.52 -24.57 -54.60
C ASP A 4 13.78 -23.52 -53.51
N VAL A 5 12.88 -23.44 -52.54
CA VAL A 5 13.19 -22.88 -51.21
C VAL A 5 12.65 -23.84 -50.16
N SER A 6 13.58 -24.58 -49.55
CA SER A 6 13.37 -25.45 -48.41
C SER A 6 13.08 -24.62 -47.16
N PHE A 7 12.05 -25.01 -46.39
CA PHE A 7 11.75 -24.41 -45.09
C PHE A 7 12.66 -25.04 -44.04
N ALA A 8 13.56 -24.24 -43.46
CA ALA A 8 14.39 -24.66 -42.34
C ALA A 8 13.56 -24.71 -41.05
N GLN A 9 13.66 -25.84 -40.34
CA GLN A 9 13.14 -26.06 -38.99
C GLN A 9 13.87 -25.11 -38.01
N VAL A 10 13.12 -24.28 -37.27
CA VAL A 10 13.65 -23.45 -36.18
C VAL A 10 13.90 -24.37 -34.99
N GLU A 11 15.16 -24.51 -34.57
CA GLU A 11 15.51 -25.27 -33.37
C GLU A 11 15.07 -24.51 -32.10
N ASP A 12 14.45 -25.24 -31.18
CA ASP A 12 14.02 -24.75 -29.86
C ASP A 12 15.25 -24.39 -29.00
N VAL A 13 15.40 -23.11 -28.68
CA VAL A 13 16.48 -22.62 -27.82
C VAL A 13 16.11 -22.92 -26.36
N PRO A 14 16.90 -23.66 -25.58
CA PRO A 14 16.57 -23.92 -24.19
C PRO A 14 16.65 -22.63 -23.38
N VAL A 15 15.51 -22.21 -22.80
CA VAL A 15 15.46 -21.14 -21.77
C VAL A 15 16.23 -21.62 -20.54
N ALA A 16 17.35 -20.98 -20.26
CA ALA A 16 18.08 -21.16 -19.01
C ALA A 16 17.34 -20.46 -17.87
N PRO A 17 17.13 -21.09 -16.70
CA PRO A 17 16.64 -20.39 -15.51
C PRO A 17 17.80 -19.65 -14.86
N ALA A 18 17.85 -18.33 -14.99
CA ALA A 18 18.83 -17.49 -14.31
C ALA A 18 18.17 -16.37 -13.49
N ASN A 19 17.36 -16.74 -12.51
CA ASN A 19 17.09 -15.87 -11.37
C ASN A 19 18.21 -16.10 -10.34
N THR A 20 19.29 -15.34 -10.45
CA THR A 20 20.27 -15.22 -9.38
C THR A 20 19.64 -14.35 -8.27
N PRO A 21 19.52 -14.83 -7.02
CA PRO A 21 19.07 -13.97 -5.94
C PRO A 21 20.13 -12.87 -5.72
N ARG A 22 19.75 -11.62 -5.98
CA ARG A 22 20.49 -10.48 -5.47
C ARG A 22 20.27 -10.49 -3.96
N THR A 23 21.33 -10.71 -3.19
CA THR A 23 21.29 -10.58 -1.73
C THR A 23 21.11 -9.11 -1.38
N ASP A 24 19.87 -8.64 -1.44
CA ASP A 24 19.43 -7.47 -0.70
C ASP A 24 19.16 -7.94 0.74
N LYS A 25 19.86 -7.36 1.72
CA LYS A 25 19.48 -7.47 3.12
C LYS A 25 18.31 -6.51 3.38
N GLY A 26 17.20 -6.75 2.70
CA GLY A 26 15.89 -6.21 3.02
C GLY A 26 15.18 -7.24 3.88
N SER A 27 14.82 -6.86 5.11
CA SER A 27 14.00 -7.64 6.03
C SER A 27 12.84 -8.31 5.29
N THR A 28 12.93 -9.63 5.16
CA THR A 28 11.92 -10.48 4.54
C THR A 28 10.79 -10.66 5.56
N PHE A 29 9.83 -9.75 5.56
CA PHE A 29 8.53 -10.05 6.16
C PHE A 29 7.85 -11.05 5.23
N SER A 30 7.57 -12.26 5.71
CA SER A 30 6.75 -13.20 4.93
C SER A 30 5.29 -12.75 5.01
N ASP A 31 4.46 -13.13 4.04
CA ASP A 31 3.01 -12.86 4.09
C ASP A 31 2.36 -13.44 5.37
N GLU A 32 3.02 -14.41 6.02
CA GLU A 32 2.62 -14.98 7.32
C GLU A 32 2.78 -13.98 8.49
N ASP A 33 3.64 -12.97 8.37
CA ASP A 33 3.82 -11.91 9.37
C ASP A 33 2.83 -10.74 9.20
N ILE A 34 1.99 -10.78 8.15
CA ILE A 34 1.02 -9.73 7.82
C ILE A 34 -0.37 -10.12 8.38
N GLU A 35 -0.75 -9.57 9.54
CA GLU A 35 -2.11 -9.69 10.05
C GLU A 35 -3.03 -8.66 9.36
N VAL A 36 -3.90 -9.14 8.46
CA VAL A 36 -4.94 -8.29 7.87
C VAL A 36 -6.07 -8.09 8.89
N LEU A 37 -6.18 -6.87 9.40
CA LEU A 37 -7.24 -6.51 10.34
C LEU A 37 -8.56 -6.26 9.59
N ALA A 38 -9.55 -7.13 9.80
CA ALA A 38 -10.90 -6.98 9.25
C ALA A 38 -11.73 -5.86 9.93
N ARG A 39 -11.14 -5.18 10.94
CA ARG A 39 -11.72 -4.06 11.69
C ARG A 39 -10.60 -3.12 12.13
N GLY A 40 -10.87 -1.83 12.18
CA GLY A 40 -9.90 -0.81 12.55
C GLY A 40 -10.33 0.54 11.99
N PRO A 41 -9.62 1.63 12.28
CA PRO A 41 -9.94 2.93 11.75
C PRO A 41 -9.90 2.87 10.21
N VAL A 42 -11.05 3.10 9.58
CA VAL A 42 -11.16 3.08 8.12
C VAL A 42 -10.59 4.38 7.56
N HIS A 43 -9.95 4.29 6.39
CA HIS A 43 -9.42 5.42 5.61
C HIS A 43 -10.53 6.29 5.00
N GLU A 44 -11.43 6.83 5.81
CA GLU A 44 -12.48 7.68 5.29
C GLU A 44 -12.70 8.85 6.24
N ALA A 45 -12.40 10.04 5.73
CA ALA A 45 -12.78 11.32 6.30
C ALA A 45 -14.31 11.48 6.27
N PHE A 46 -15.02 10.61 6.98
CA PHE A 46 -16.43 10.78 7.25
C PHE A 46 -16.57 11.97 8.19
N ALA A 47 -17.15 13.05 7.67
CA ALA A 47 -17.61 14.13 8.51
C ALA A 47 -18.65 13.56 9.48
N SER A 48 -18.30 13.51 10.76
CA SER A 48 -19.29 13.26 11.80
C SER A 48 -20.27 14.44 11.88
N GLN A 49 -21.50 14.17 12.28
CA GLN A 49 -22.46 15.24 12.52
C GLN A 49 -21.91 16.21 13.58
N VAL A 50 -22.04 17.51 13.34
CA VAL A 50 -21.66 18.53 14.32
C VAL A 50 -22.47 18.32 15.60
N ASN A 51 -21.78 17.99 16.69
CA ASN A 51 -22.38 17.92 18.01
C ASN A 51 -22.24 19.29 18.70
N PHE A 52 -23.37 19.92 19.05
CA PHE A 52 -23.40 21.22 19.73
C PHE A 52 -23.09 21.13 21.23
N ASP A 53 -23.03 19.92 21.80
CA ASP A 53 -22.60 19.64 23.17
C ASP A 53 -21.52 18.55 23.17
N PRO A 54 -20.26 18.90 22.82
CA PRO A 54 -19.18 17.94 22.73
C PRO A 54 -18.81 17.38 24.11
N GLN A 55 -18.88 16.07 24.26
CA GLN A 55 -18.37 15.38 25.45
C GLN A 55 -16.86 15.15 25.33
N PRO A 56 -16.11 15.15 26.45
CA PRO A 56 -14.69 14.82 26.43
C PRO A 56 -14.45 13.45 25.78
N GLY A 57 -13.45 13.39 24.89
CA GLY A 57 -13.03 12.16 24.24
C GLY A 57 -12.34 11.18 25.20
N MET A 58 -12.01 10.00 24.68
CA MET A 58 -11.20 9.02 25.41
C MET A 58 -9.82 9.59 25.73
N ILE A 59 -9.35 9.37 26.96
CA ILE A 59 -7.98 9.65 27.36
C ILE A 59 -7.13 8.43 27.00
N VAL A 60 -6.05 8.66 26.26
CA VAL A 60 -5.07 7.63 25.89
C VAL A 60 -3.77 7.96 26.62
N ASP A 61 -3.27 7.04 27.43
CA ASP A 61 -2.13 7.28 28.33
C ASP A 61 -0.77 7.16 27.62
N ASN A 62 -0.72 6.46 26.49
CA ASN A 62 0.50 6.21 25.72
C ASN A 62 0.51 7.08 24.45
N ALA A 63 1.69 7.56 24.07
CA ALA A 63 1.89 8.16 22.75
C ALA A 63 1.96 7.07 21.67
N PRO A 64 1.59 7.37 20.41
CA PRO A 64 1.85 6.47 19.31
C PRO A 64 3.36 6.19 19.17
N PRO A 65 3.75 5.05 18.59
CA PRO A 65 5.13 4.79 18.19
C PRO A 65 5.67 5.84 17.21
N GLU A 66 6.97 5.75 16.90
CA GLU A 66 7.59 6.59 15.86
C GLU A 66 6.83 6.45 14.52
N GLN A 67 6.77 7.55 13.78
CA GLN A 67 6.09 7.55 12.49
C GLN A 67 6.84 6.64 11.52
N VAL A 68 6.10 5.83 10.77
CA VAL A 68 6.69 4.97 9.75
C VAL A 68 6.95 5.79 8.49
N ASP A 69 8.19 5.75 8.01
CA ASP A 69 8.58 6.30 6.71
C ASP A 69 8.07 5.41 5.58
N GLU A 70 6.79 5.56 5.26
CA GLU A 70 6.11 4.72 4.28
C GLU A 70 6.51 5.09 2.84
N ILE A 71 6.94 4.07 2.09
CA ILE A 71 7.25 4.18 0.67
C ILE A 71 5.94 3.95 -0.12
N PRO A 72 5.53 4.87 -1.00
CA PRO A 72 4.33 4.69 -1.82
C PRO A 72 4.47 3.47 -2.76
N PRO A 73 3.37 2.78 -3.10
CA PRO A 73 3.40 1.71 -4.10
C PRO A 73 3.88 2.21 -5.47
N ASP A 74 4.63 1.36 -6.19
CA ASP A 74 5.16 1.67 -7.53
C ASP A 74 4.06 2.02 -8.54
N TYR A 75 2.91 1.36 -8.41
CA TYR A 75 1.77 1.61 -9.28
C TYR A 75 0.98 2.83 -8.79
N LYS A 76 1.15 3.94 -9.51
CA LYS A 76 0.34 5.15 -9.36
C LYS A 76 -0.86 5.09 -10.33
N PRO A 77 -2.10 5.24 -9.84
CA PRO A 77 -3.28 5.33 -10.70
C PRO A 77 -3.24 6.51 -11.69
N ASP A 78 -3.90 6.35 -12.84
CA ASP A 78 -4.04 7.41 -13.83
C ASP A 78 -4.92 8.56 -13.31
N GLY A 79 -4.52 9.81 -13.61
CA GLY A 79 -5.30 11.00 -13.30
C GLY A 79 -4.44 12.25 -13.14
N GLU A 80 -5.05 13.40 -13.39
CA GLU A 80 -4.32 14.69 -13.46
C GLU A 80 -3.80 15.18 -12.09
N ASN A 81 -4.47 14.79 -11.00
CA ASN A 81 -4.17 15.27 -9.65
C ASN A 81 -4.14 14.12 -8.62
N VAL A 82 -3.52 13.00 -8.98
CA VAL A 82 -3.36 11.87 -8.06
C VAL A 82 -2.19 12.15 -7.11
N ILE A 83 -2.47 12.20 -5.81
CA ILE A 83 -1.52 12.48 -4.73
C ILE A 83 -1.37 11.28 -3.80
N TRP A 84 -0.17 11.07 -3.28
CA TRP A 84 0.08 10.11 -2.20
C TRP A 84 -0.28 10.76 -0.87
N ILE A 85 -1.05 10.04 -0.05
CA ILE A 85 -1.28 10.40 1.34
C ILE A 85 -0.63 9.31 2.19
N PRO A 86 0.44 9.61 2.94
CA PRO A 86 1.09 8.61 3.78
C PRO A 86 0.15 8.16 4.90
N GLY A 87 0.40 6.96 5.39
CA GLY A 87 -0.31 6.36 6.51
C GLY A 87 -0.07 7.09 7.82
N TYR A 88 -0.81 6.66 8.84
CA TYR A 88 -0.75 7.23 10.17
C TYR A 88 -1.10 6.20 11.25
N TRP A 89 -0.74 6.52 12.50
CA TRP A 89 -1.16 5.74 13.67
C TRP A 89 -2.60 6.11 14.07
N GLY A 90 -3.49 5.12 14.13
CA GLY A 90 -4.80 5.27 14.75
C GLY A 90 -4.90 4.45 16.04
N PHE A 91 -5.57 4.98 17.04
CA PHE A 91 -5.80 4.26 18.29
C PHE A 91 -7.05 3.37 18.17
N ASP A 92 -6.91 2.08 18.45
CA ASP A 92 -8.02 1.12 18.55
C ASP A 92 -8.47 1.06 20.01
N ASP A 93 -9.71 1.49 20.27
CA ASP A 93 -10.27 1.61 21.61
C ASP A 93 -10.64 0.26 22.26
N GLN A 94 -10.74 -0.82 21.50
CA GLN A 94 -10.98 -2.16 22.02
C GLN A 94 -9.67 -2.88 22.35
N ARG A 95 -8.67 -2.75 21.47
CA ARG A 95 -7.32 -3.28 21.69
C ARG A 95 -6.54 -2.45 22.70
N LYS A 96 -6.95 -1.19 22.91
CA LYS A 96 -6.26 -0.19 23.74
C LYS A 96 -4.81 0.04 23.27
N ASP A 97 -4.62 0.01 21.96
CA ASP A 97 -3.29 0.13 21.34
C ASP A 97 -3.36 0.84 19.99
N TYR A 98 -2.19 1.27 19.49
CA TYR A 98 -2.04 1.90 18.19
C TYR A 98 -1.90 0.88 17.08
N VAL A 99 -2.55 1.18 15.96
CA VAL A 99 -2.53 0.39 14.73
C VAL A 99 -2.04 1.29 13.61
N TRP A 100 -1.12 0.76 12.78
CA TRP A 100 -0.66 1.46 11.60
C TRP A 100 -1.70 1.33 10.50
N ILE A 101 -2.08 2.47 9.92
CA ILE A 101 -3.09 2.54 8.87
C ILE A 101 -2.35 3.03 7.62
N SER A 102 -2.10 2.13 6.67
CA SER A 102 -1.25 2.36 5.48
C SER A 102 -1.79 3.42 4.54
N GLY A 103 -0.92 4.19 3.93
CA GLY A 103 -1.28 5.28 3.02
C GLY A 103 -2.05 4.84 1.78
N VAL A 104 -2.53 5.84 1.03
CA VAL A 104 -3.39 5.63 -0.15
C VAL A 104 -3.18 6.71 -1.21
N TRP A 105 -3.30 6.31 -2.48
CA TRP A 105 -3.40 7.23 -3.61
C TRP A 105 -4.80 7.87 -3.66
N ARG A 106 -4.89 9.20 -3.70
CA ARG A 106 -6.18 9.91 -3.84
C ARG A 106 -6.17 10.95 -4.95
N THR A 107 -7.33 11.12 -5.56
CA THR A 107 -7.66 12.28 -6.40
C THR A 107 -8.55 13.20 -5.58
N PRO A 108 -8.10 14.40 -5.18
CA PRO A 108 -8.93 15.32 -4.43
C PRO A 108 -10.01 15.92 -5.34
N PRO A 109 -11.14 16.37 -4.78
CA PRO A 109 -12.17 17.06 -5.54
C PRO A 109 -11.63 18.28 -6.29
N ALA A 110 -12.22 18.62 -7.43
CA ALA A 110 -11.79 19.78 -8.22
C ALA A 110 -11.73 21.07 -7.37
N GLY A 111 -10.58 21.76 -7.40
CA GLY A 111 -10.34 22.98 -6.62
C GLY A 111 -10.12 22.76 -5.12
N ARG A 112 -9.93 21.51 -4.67
CA ARG A 112 -9.58 21.15 -3.28
C ARG A 112 -8.28 20.33 -3.25
N ARG A 113 -7.66 20.26 -2.08
CA ARG A 113 -6.51 19.39 -1.78
C ARG A 113 -6.93 18.32 -0.78
#